data_AF-A0A4Q3RM25-F1
#
_entry.id   AF-A0A4Q3RM25-F1
#
_cell.length_a   1.000
_cell.length_b   1.000
_cell.length_c   1.000
_cell.angle_alpha   90.00
_cell.angle_beta   90.00
_cell.angle_gamma   90.00
#
_symmetry.space_group_name_H-M   'P 1'
#
loop_
_entity.id
_entity.type
_entity.pdbx_description
1 polymer ?
#
loop_
_entity_poly.entity_id
_entity_poly.type
_entity_poly.pdbx_seq_one_letter_code
_entity_poly.pdbx_strand_id
1 'polypeptide(L)'
;MQKIICLFILLNVITGCSSPTGGHYNESRELVPNPEGYKKDTFIAPASAAKIDTPAKQGNTYFPFELREGDGRYQVVANLESAALYPGYYQFFEKHGYEGNGPCWEGHIVQILEKLDKDLLQHIDFNVEAGGFYASADSKENQTRFVTLLSPIFSDLKKLDEWVSKADRSRVDD
;
A
#
# COMPACT_ATOMS: atom_id res chain seq x y z
N MET A 1 -34.75 -16.95 -41.10
CA MET A 1 -35.24 -15.56 -40.97
C MET A 1 -36.58 -15.58 -40.28
N GLN A 2 -36.64 -15.28 -38.98
CA GLN A 2 -37.88 -14.84 -38.34
C GLN A 2 -37.54 -14.09 -37.05
N LYS A 3 -37.67 -12.77 -37.12
CA LYS A 3 -37.59 -11.86 -35.99
C LYS A 3 -38.93 -11.95 -35.24
N ILE A 4 -38.92 -12.30 -33.97
CA ILE A 4 -40.05 -12.06 -33.08
C ILE A 4 -39.54 -11.25 -31.90
N ILE A 5 -39.92 -9.97 -31.95
CA ILE A 5 -39.77 -8.98 -30.90
C ILE A 5 -40.93 -9.23 -29.92
N CYS A 6 -40.63 -9.59 -28.67
CA CYS A 6 -41.59 -9.50 -27.57
C CYS A 6 -41.00 -8.61 -26.49
N LEU A 7 -41.40 -7.34 -26.59
CA LEU A 7 -41.28 -6.31 -25.58
C LEU A 7 -42.18 -6.68 -24.39
N PHE A 8 -41.60 -6.97 -23.23
CA PHE A 8 -42.32 -6.98 -21.96
C PHE A 8 -41.79 -5.86 -21.08
N ILE A 9 -42.56 -4.78 -21.02
CA ILE A 9 -42.45 -3.73 -20.03
C ILE A 9 -43.20 -4.22 -18.79
N LEU A 10 -42.50 -4.41 -17.67
CA LEU A 10 -43.12 -4.46 -16.35
C LEU A 10 -42.53 -3.35 -15.50
N LEU A 11 -43.31 -2.27 -15.37
CA LEU A 11 -43.16 -1.31 -14.28
C LEU A 11 -43.41 -2.04 -12.95
N ASN A 12 -42.44 -1.98 -12.04
CA ASN A 12 -42.75 -2.04 -10.61
C ASN A 12 -42.29 -0.72 -9.99
N VAL A 13 -43.27 0.15 -9.76
CA VAL A 13 -43.18 1.28 -8.86
C VAL A 13 -43.29 0.73 -7.44
N ILE A 14 -42.20 0.77 -6.67
CA ILE A 14 -42.29 0.72 -5.21
C ILE A 14 -41.74 2.04 -4.69
N THR A 15 -42.69 2.91 -4.35
CA THR A 15 -42.53 4.06 -3.48
C THR A 15 -42.00 3.63 -2.11
N GLY A 16 -40.87 4.21 -1.72
CA GLY A 16 -40.68 4.84 -0.42
C GLY A 16 -40.52 3.95 0.81
N CYS A 17 -39.34 4.03 1.44
CA CYS A 17 -39.24 4.46 2.83
C CYS A 17 -37.80 4.90 3.17
N SER A 18 -37.65 6.22 3.38
CA SER A 18 -36.88 6.86 4.45
C SER A 18 -35.55 6.24 4.90
N SER A 19 -34.49 6.99 4.62
CA SER A 19 -33.17 6.91 5.25
C SER A 19 -33.26 6.78 6.77
N PRO A 20 -32.48 5.91 7.43
CA PRO A 20 -32.28 5.99 8.86
C PRO A 20 -31.41 7.21 9.15
N THR A 21 -32.01 8.16 9.85
CA THR A 21 -31.36 9.24 10.60
C THR A 21 -30.23 8.71 11.48
N GLY A 22 -29.22 9.56 11.68
CA GLY A 22 -27.97 9.28 12.37
C GLY A 22 -28.11 8.45 13.64
N GLY A 23 -27.16 7.53 13.80
CA GLY A 23 -26.99 6.78 15.02
C GLY A 23 -26.80 7.75 16.20
N HIS A 24 -27.81 7.79 17.07
CA HIS A 24 -27.65 8.24 18.44
C HIS A 24 -26.63 7.33 19.12
N TYR A 25 -25.48 7.89 19.47
CA TYR A 25 -24.57 7.25 20.43
C TYR A 25 -25.28 7.19 21.78
N ASN A 26 -25.66 5.98 22.19
CA ASN A 26 -26.03 5.66 23.55
C ASN A 26 -24.76 5.76 24.41
N GLU A 27 -24.67 6.85 25.17
CA GLU A 27 -23.77 6.99 26.30
C GLU A 27 -24.41 6.28 27.50
N SER A 28 -24.14 5.00 27.65
CA SER A 28 -24.37 4.25 28.90
C SER A 28 -23.25 3.24 29.06
N ARG A 29 -22.02 3.76 29.13
CA ARG A 29 -20.97 3.10 29.90
C ARG A 29 -21.12 3.62 31.32
N GLU A 30 -21.51 2.71 32.21
CA GLU A 30 -21.46 2.93 33.64
C GLU A 30 -20.14 3.62 33.99
N LEU A 31 -20.24 4.80 34.59
CA LEU A 31 -19.11 5.55 35.11
C LEU A 31 -18.47 4.70 36.20
N VAL A 32 -17.42 3.95 35.85
CA VAL A 32 -16.49 3.42 36.84
C VAL A 32 -15.98 4.63 37.64
N PRO A 33 -16.11 4.65 38.98
CA PRO A 33 -15.58 5.75 39.77
C PRO A 33 -14.08 5.85 39.48
N ASN A 34 -13.68 7.02 39.00
CA ASN A 34 -12.30 7.41 38.72
C ASN A 34 -11.41 7.06 39.93
N PRO A 35 -10.52 6.04 39.87
CA PRO A 35 -9.52 5.89 40.90
C PRO A 35 -8.57 7.08 40.80
N GLU A 36 -8.39 7.81 41.90
CA GLU A 36 -7.48 8.95 41.98
C GLU A 36 -6.12 8.59 41.37
N GLY A 37 -5.81 9.15 40.19
CA GLY A 37 -4.54 8.86 39.50
C GLY A 37 -4.55 8.92 37.97
N TYR A 38 -5.71 9.01 37.30
CA TYR A 38 -5.71 9.11 35.83
C TYR A 38 -5.25 10.50 35.36
N LYS A 39 -4.00 10.59 34.87
CA LYS A 39 -3.55 11.73 34.07
C LYS A 39 -4.04 11.52 32.64
N LYS A 40 -4.93 12.39 32.19
CA LYS A 40 -5.40 12.43 30.79
C LYS A 40 -4.19 12.71 29.91
N ASP A 41 -3.73 11.71 29.17
CA ASP A 41 -2.71 11.90 28.15
C ASP A 41 -3.27 12.90 27.13
N THR A 42 -2.64 14.06 27.08
CA THR A 42 -2.94 15.08 26.09
C THR A 42 -2.68 14.48 24.72
N PHE A 43 -3.75 14.15 23.99
CA PHE A 43 -3.66 13.89 22.57
C PHE A 43 -3.08 15.14 21.90
N ILE A 44 -1.80 15.08 21.55
CA ILE A 44 -1.20 16.04 20.66
C ILE A 44 -1.77 15.72 19.27
N ALA A 45 -2.72 16.53 18.82
CA ALA A 45 -3.06 16.58 17.41
C ALA A 45 -1.75 16.90 16.65
N PRO A 46 -1.36 16.14 15.61
CA PRO A 46 -0.18 16.49 14.84
C PRO A 46 -0.48 17.82 14.14
N ALA A 47 0.18 18.87 14.63
CA ALA A 47 0.19 20.16 13.99
C ALA A 47 0.92 20.05 12.64
N SER A 48 0.31 20.64 11.61
CA SER A 48 0.98 21.19 10.43
C SER A 48 1.70 20.18 9.51
N ALA A 49 1.16 20.02 8.30
CA ALA A 49 1.84 19.66 7.04
C ALA A 49 3.32 19.23 7.23
N ALA A 50 3.51 17.98 7.65
CA ALA A 50 4.83 17.42 7.79
C ALA A 50 5.48 17.44 6.41
N LYS A 51 6.69 18.00 6.32
CA LYS A 51 7.55 17.75 5.17
C LYS A 51 7.68 16.23 5.07
N ILE A 52 7.38 15.68 3.90
CA ILE A 52 7.63 14.26 3.61
C ILE A 52 9.15 14.09 3.64
N ASP A 53 9.68 13.77 4.81
CA ASP A 53 11.09 13.52 4.99
C ASP A 53 11.36 12.09 4.53
N THR A 54 12.25 11.95 3.54
CA THR A 54 12.70 10.65 3.04
C THR A 54 13.08 9.75 4.22
N PRO A 55 12.56 8.51 4.33
CA PRO A 55 12.89 7.64 5.45
C PRO A 55 14.39 7.40 5.51
N ALA A 56 14.96 7.51 6.72
CA ALA A 56 16.40 7.56 6.93
C ALA A 56 17.07 6.30 6.38
N LYS A 57 17.99 6.47 5.41
CA LYS A 57 18.79 5.39 4.81
C LYS A 57 19.65 4.73 5.89
N GLN A 58 19.19 3.61 6.45
CA GLN A 58 19.89 2.88 7.51
C GLN A 58 21.11 2.11 6.99
N GLY A 59 22.16 2.77 6.49
CA GLY A 59 23.45 2.15 6.11
C GLY A 59 23.38 1.01 5.06
N ASN A 60 22.20 0.61 4.61
CA ASN A 60 21.91 -0.45 3.67
C ASN A 60 22.05 0.11 2.27
N THR A 61 22.92 -0.50 1.47
CA THR A 61 23.15 -0.15 0.07
C THR A 61 21.85 -0.18 -0.74
N TYR A 62 20.94 -1.11 -0.41
CA TYR A 62 19.72 -1.39 -1.16
C TYR A 62 18.43 -0.93 -0.47
N PHE A 63 18.51 -0.01 0.50
CA PHE A 63 17.31 0.58 1.13
C PHE A 63 16.26 1.00 0.08
N PRO A 64 14.95 0.72 0.28
CA PRO A 64 14.32 0.11 1.45
C PRO A 64 14.36 -1.43 1.50
N PHE A 65 14.97 -2.07 0.49
CA PHE A 65 14.96 -3.51 0.35
C PHE A 65 16.10 -4.19 1.12
N GLU A 66 15.80 -5.35 1.70
CA GLU A 66 16.74 -6.29 2.29
C GLU A 66 16.91 -7.49 1.36
N LEU A 67 18.16 -7.87 1.10
CA LEU A 67 18.48 -9.12 0.41
C LEU A 67 18.61 -10.25 1.43
N ARG A 68 17.92 -11.36 1.20
CA ARG A 68 18.06 -12.59 1.98
C ARG A 68 18.43 -13.74 1.05
N GLU A 69 19.46 -14.49 1.42
CA GLU A 69 19.96 -15.63 0.66
C GLU A 69 19.99 -16.85 1.58
N GLY A 70 19.43 -17.98 1.14
CA GLY A 70 19.41 -19.22 1.93
C GLY A 70 18.64 -20.33 1.22
N ASP A 71 19.06 -21.59 1.40
CA ASP A 71 18.41 -22.77 0.82
C ASP A 71 18.18 -22.70 -0.71
N GLY A 72 19.10 -22.06 -1.43
CA GLY A 72 18.98 -21.85 -2.88
C GLY A 72 17.94 -20.80 -3.29
N ARG A 73 17.46 -19.98 -2.34
CA ARG A 73 16.49 -18.91 -2.57
C ARG A 73 17.16 -17.54 -2.50
N TYR A 74 16.72 -16.63 -3.37
CA TYR A 74 17.21 -15.26 -3.49
C TYR A 74 16.06 -14.28 -3.23
N GLN A 75 15.81 -13.94 -1.97
CA GLN A 75 14.65 -13.16 -1.57
C GLN A 75 14.95 -11.66 -1.46
N VAL A 76 13.97 -10.84 -1.79
CA VAL A 76 13.95 -9.39 -1.59
C VAL A 76 12.78 -9.06 -0.68
N VAL A 77 13.06 -8.34 0.42
CA VAL A 77 12.05 -8.07 1.46
C VAL A 77 12.03 -6.58 1.79
N ALA A 78 10.84 -6.02 2.00
CA ALA A 78 10.67 -4.75 2.70
C ALA A 78 9.57 -4.90 3.76
N ASN A 79 9.93 -4.73 5.03
CA ASN A 79 8.98 -4.78 6.14
C ASN A 79 8.29 -3.41 6.27
N LEU A 80 7.11 -3.28 5.67
CA LEU A 80 6.39 -2.02 5.54
C LEU A 80 5.84 -1.52 6.88
N GLU A 81 5.62 -2.42 7.83
CA GLU A 81 5.21 -2.10 9.21
C GLU A 81 6.39 -1.70 10.12
N SER A 82 7.62 -1.79 9.63
CA SER A 82 8.78 -1.38 10.43
C SER A 82 8.73 0.11 10.75
N ALA A 83 9.22 0.49 11.94
CA ALA A 83 9.32 1.90 12.34
C ALA A 83 10.16 2.76 11.38
N ALA A 84 11.02 2.12 10.56
CA ALA A 84 11.84 2.78 9.56
C ALA A 84 11.07 3.12 8.26
N LEU A 85 10.14 2.25 7.84
CA LEU A 85 9.43 2.41 6.58
C LEU A 85 8.01 2.97 6.76
N TYR A 86 7.28 2.50 7.77
CA TYR A 86 5.85 2.77 7.93
C TYR A 86 5.51 4.27 7.88
N PRO A 87 6.10 5.16 8.71
CA PRO A 87 5.66 6.56 8.75
C PRO A 87 5.86 7.29 7.42
N GLY A 88 6.93 6.97 6.69
CA GLY A 88 7.28 7.64 5.43
C GLY A 88 6.46 7.11 4.25
N TYR A 89 6.43 5.79 4.07
CA TYR A 89 5.77 5.20 2.90
C TYR A 89 4.25 5.17 3.02
N TYR A 90 3.69 4.95 4.21
CA TYR A 90 2.24 4.99 4.40
C TYR A 90 1.69 6.36 4.00
N GLN A 91 2.24 7.44 4.56
CA GLN A 91 1.80 8.81 4.25
C GLN A 91 2.04 9.18 2.78
N PHE A 92 3.15 8.70 2.21
CA PHE A 92 3.45 8.91 0.80
C PHE A 92 2.37 8.28 -0.08
N PHE A 93 2.06 6.99 0.09
CA PHE A 93 1.07 6.30 -0.72
C PHE A 93 -0.36 6.81 -0.47
N GLU A 94 -0.70 7.13 0.78
CA GLU A 94 -2.00 7.71 1.17
C GLU A 94 -2.27 9.04 0.43
N LYS A 95 -1.26 9.90 0.29
CA LYS A 95 -1.35 11.14 -0.51
C LYS A 95 -1.76 10.89 -1.97
N HIS A 96 -1.40 9.73 -2.52
CA HIS A 96 -1.75 9.32 -3.88
C HIS A 96 -3.02 8.46 -3.95
N GLY A 97 -3.70 8.22 -2.83
CA GLY A 97 -4.93 7.44 -2.77
C GLY A 97 -4.70 5.92 -2.79
N TYR A 98 -3.58 5.47 -2.22
CA TYR A 98 -3.24 4.05 -2.05
C TYR A 98 -3.03 3.71 -0.58
N GLU A 99 -3.26 2.45 -0.19
CA GLU A 99 -2.99 2.00 1.19
C GLU A 99 -1.49 1.86 1.53
N GLY A 100 -0.64 1.70 0.51
CA GLY A 100 0.82 1.55 0.70
C GLY A 100 1.26 0.20 1.29
N ASN A 101 0.40 -0.81 1.23
CA ASN A 101 0.64 -2.19 1.65
C ASN A 101 1.46 -3.00 0.62
N GLY A 102 1.71 -4.29 0.88
CA GLY A 102 2.48 -5.16 -0.02
C GLY A 102 1.93 -5.25 -1.46
N PRO A 103 0.64 -5.57 -1.65
CA PRO A 103 -0.02 -5.53 -2.98
C PRO A 103 0.14 -4.19 -3.70
N CYS A 104 0.01 -3.08 -2.98
CA CYS A 104 0.23 -1.75 -3.54
C CYS A 104 1.66 -1.60 -4.07
N TRP A 105 2.66 -2.06 -3.30
CA TRP A 105 4.06 -2.03 -3.73
C TRP A 105 4.32 -2.91 -4.94
N GLU A 106 3.76 -4.12 -4.97
CA GLU A 106 3.86 -5.01 -6.14
C GLU A 106 3.31 -4.34 -7.40
N GLY A 107 2.10 -3.81 -7.35
CA GLY A 107 1.46 -3.17 -8.50
C GLY A 107 2.31 -2.04 -9.09
N HIS A 108 2.93 -1.22 -8.23
CA HIS A 108 3.85 -0.19 -8.68
C HIS A 108 5.17 -0.73 -9.21
N ILE A 109 5.78 -1.71 -8.54
CA ILE A 109 7.04 -2.32 -8.96
C ILE A 109 6.88 -3.00 -10.32
N VAL A 110 5.79 -3.73 -10.55
CA VAL A 110 5.49 -4.36 -11.83
C VAL A 110 5.46 -3.31 -12.94
N GLN A 111 4.71 -2.21 -12.75
CA GLN A 111 4.63 -1.15 -13.75
C GLN A 111 5.97 -0.43 -13.99
N ILE A 112 6.81 -0.27 -12.97
CA ILE A 112 8.15 0.30 -13.12
C ILE A 112 9.04 -0.65 -13.94
N LEU A 113 9.06 -1.94 -13.59
CA LEU A 113 9.87 -2.95 -14.29
C LEU A 113 9.40 -3.17 -15.72
N GLU A 114 8.10 -3.08 -16.03
CA GLU A 114 7.60 -3.11 -17.41
C GLU A 114 8.25 -2.03 -18.30
N LYS A 115 8.67 -0.90 -17.73
CA LYS A 115 9.31 0.20 -18.45
C LYS A 115 10.82 0.12 -18.47
N LEU A 116 11.43 -0.28 -17.35
CA LEU A 116 12.88 -0.28 -17.20
C LEU A 116 13.51 -1.61 -17.64
N ASP A 117 12.85 -2.72 -17.37
CA ASP A 117 13.41 -4.05 -17.51
C ASP A 117 12.33 -5.15 -17.52
N LYS A 118 11.62 -5.26 -18.64
CA LYS A 118 10.48 -6.17 -18.76
C LYS A 118 10.89 -7.65 -18.62
N ASP A 119 12.08 -8.00 -19.06
CA ASP A 119 12.57 -9.38 -19.00
C ASP A 119 12.78 -9.82 -17.54
N LEU A 120 13.23 -8.91 -16.67
CA LEU A 120 13.41 -9.21 -15.25
C LEU A 120 12.12 -9.69 -14.58
N LEU A 121 10.93 -9.23 -15.00
CA LEU A 121 9.66 -9.67 -14.42
C LEU A 121 9.42 -11.18 -14.53
N GLN A 122 9.97 -11.84 -15.55
CA GLN A 122 9.83 -13.29 -15.73
C GLN A 122 10.66 -14.09 -14.73
N HIS A 123 11.57 -13.42 -14.02
CA HIS A 123 12.52 -14.01 -13.08
C HIS A 123 12.20 -13.68 -11.62
N ILE A 124 11.10 -12.96 -11.37
CA ILE A 124 10.67 -12.52 -10.04
C ILE A 124 9.30 -13.11 -9.73
N ASP A 125 9.22 -13.84 -8.64
CA ASP A 125 7.98 -14.35 -8.07
C ASP A 125 7.58 -13.47 -6.88
N PHE A 126 6.42 -12.82 -6.97
CA PHE A 126 5.90 -11.94 -5.93
C PHE A 126 5.00 -12.73 -4.97
N ASN A 127 5.27 -12.60 -3.68
CA ASN A 127 4.48 -13.25 -2.62
C ASN A 127 4.19 -12.22 -1.53
N VAL A 128 3.58 -11.12 -1.92
CA VAL A 128 3.32 -9.97 -1.05
C VAL A 128 2.20 -10.23 -0.06
N GLU A 129 2.26 -9.52 1.05
CA GLU A 129 1.28 -9.58 2.14
C GLU A 129 0.95 -8.16 2.59
N ALA A 130 -0.15 -7.95 3.30
CA ALA A 130 -0.55 -6.60 3.73
C ALA A 130 0.57 -5.87 4.50
N GLY A 131 1.28 -6.56 5.40
CA GLY A 131 2.35 -5.97 6.22
C GLY A 131 3.73 -5.86 5.56
N GLY A 132 3.92 -6.39 4.34
CA GLY A 132 5.25 -6.50 3.77
C GLY A 132 5.30 -6.82 2.28
N PHE A 133 6.33 -6.27 1.63
CA PHE A 133 6.70 -6.68 0.28
C PHE A 133 7.69 -7.85 0.36
N TYR A 134 7.37 -8.94 -0.32
CA TYR A 134 8.24 -10.10 -0.45
C TYR A 134 8.27 -10.56 -1.90
N ALA A 135 9.48 -10.76 -2.43
CA ALA A 135 9.70 -11.33 -3.74
C ALA A 135 10.86 -12.31 -3.72
N SER A 136 10.85 -13.29 -4.63
CA SER A 136 11.94 -14.25 -4.83
C SER A 136 12.43 -14.17 -6.26
N ALA A 137 13.75 -14.03 -6.44
CA ALA A 137 14.38 -14.15 -7.74
C ALA A 137 14.86 -15.59 -7.98
N ASP A 138 14.88 -16.01 -9.25
CA ASP A 138 15.39 -17.31 -9.65
C ASP A 138 16.92 -17.46 -9.56
N SER A 139 17.63 -16.33 -9.43
CA SER A 139 19.09 -16.27 -9.38
C SER A 139 19.57 -15.05 -8.60
N LYS A 140 20.80 -15.14 -8.09
CA LYS A 140 21.48 -14.01 -7.43
C LYS A 140 21.64 -12.80 -8.34
N GLU A 141 21.87 -13.05 -9.62
CA GLU A 141 22.03 -12.00 -10.63
C GLU A 141 20.73 -11.20 -10.78
N ASN A 142 19.59 -11.89 -10.95
CA ASN A 142 18.29 -11.25 -11.04
C ASN A 142 17.87 -10.57 -9.72
N GLN A 143 18.20 -11.15 -8.56
CA GLN A 143 17.99 -10.51 -7.26
C GLN A 143 18.75 -9.18 -7.15
N THR A 144 20.03 -9.18 -7.54
CA THR A 144 20.88 -7.98 -7.50
C THR A 144 20.41 -6.94 -8.51
N ARG A 145 20.01 -7.38 -9.72
CA ARG A 145 19.46 -6.52 -10.77
C ARG A 145 18.17 -5.83 -10.30
N PHE A 146 17.28 -6.55 -9.62
CA PHE A 146 16.04 -6.02 -9.04
C PHE A 146 16.31 -4.85 -8.09
N VAL A 147 17.16 -5.06 -7.07
CA VAL A 147 17.45 -3.99 -6.10
C VAL A 147 18.30 -2.86 -6.69
N THR A 148 19.16 -3.15 -7.66
CA THR A 148 19.95 -2.11 -8.34
C THR A 148 19.06 -1.14 -9.11
N LEU A 149 17.98 -1.63 -9.72
CA LEU A 149 17.01 -0.80 -10.44
C LEU A 149 16.07 -0.06 -9.47
N LEU A 150 15.52 -0.76 -8.48
CA LEU A 150 14.40 -0.25 -7.68
C LEU A 150 14.83 0.53 -6.44
N SER A 151 15.93 0.14 -5.77
CA SER A 151 16.38 0.85 -4.56
C SER A 151 16.63 2.35 -4.79
N PRO A 152 17.26 2.81 -5.89
CA PRO A 152 17.45 4.24 -6.15
C PRO A 152 16.15 5.03 -6.39
N ILE A 153 15.06 4.36 -6.77
CA ILE A 153 13.73 4.94 -6.96
C ILE A 153 13.01 5.01 -5.61
N PHE A 154 12.93 3.88 -4.90
CA PHE A 154 12.18 3.81 -3.65
C PHE A 154 12.88 4.59 -2.52
N SER A 155 14.21 4.61 -2.46
CA SER A 155 14.96 5.39 -1.46
C SER A 155 14.84 6.91 -1.59
N ASP A 156 14.19 7.42 -2.64
CA ASP A 156 13.97 8.84 -2.87
C ASP A 156 12.50 9.08 -3.23
N LEU A 157 11.70 9.50 -2.24
CA LEU A 157 10.26 9.68 -2.40
C LEU A 157 9.89 10.69 -3.51
N LYS A 158 10.79 11.62 -3.87
CA LYS A 158 10.55 12.49 -5.02
C LYS A 158 10.63 11.73 -6.33
N LYS A 159 11.60 10.82 -6.48
CA LYS A 159 11.68 9.94 -7.66
C LYS A 159 10.53 8.95 -7.68
N LEU A 160 10.16 8.40 -6.53
CA LEU A 160 9.01 7.50 -6.44
C LEU A 160 7.71 8.21 -6.86
N ASP A 161 7.51 9.48 -6.47
CA ASP A 161 6.36 10.31 -6.88
C ASP A 161 6.25 10.40 -8.42
N GLU A 162 7.37 10.52 -9.14
CA GLU A 162 7.38 10.57 -10.62
C GLU A 162 6.84 9.30 -11.29
N TRP A 163 6.94 8.16 -10.60
CA TRP A 163 6.42 6.87 -11.05
C TRP A 163 4.98 6.64 -10.59
N VAL A 164 4.71 6.86 -9.30
CA VAL A 164 3.41 6.62 -8.68
C VAL A 164 2.33 7.55 -9.26
N SER A 165 2.68 8.81 -9.56
CA SER A 165 1.75 9.77 -10.19
C SER A 165 1.31 9.41 -11.61
N LYS A 166 2.04 8.52 -12.30
CA LYS A 166 1.77 8.07 -13.67
C LYS A 166 1.29 6.62 -13.74
N ALA A 167 1.22 5.94 -12.59
CA ALA A 167 0.79 4.56 -12.53
C ALA A 167 -0.67 4.43 -12.95
N ASP A 168 -0.98 3.34 -13.66
CA ASP A 168 -2.35 2.95 -13.91
C ASP A 168 -2.95 2.41 -12.62
N ARG A 169 -3.79 3.23 -11.98
CA ARG A 169 -4.45 2.91 -10.70
C ARG A 169 -5.27 1.62 -10.78
N SER A 170 -5.87 1.32 -11.94
CA SER A 170 -6.71 0.13 -12.12
C SER A 170 -5.94 -1.19 -12.06
N ARG A 171 -4.60 -1.11 -12.07
CA ARG A 171 -3.67 -2.24 -12.01
C ARG A 171 -2.89 -2.30 -10.70
N VAL A 172 -3.29 -1.55 -9.69
CA VAL A 172 -2.69 -1.58 -8.37
C VAL A 172 -3.75 -2.02 -7.39
N ASP A 173 -3.51 -3.17 -6.78
CA ASP A 173 -4.33 -3.69 -5.69
C ASP A 173 -3.89 -3.02 -4.39
N ASP A 174 -4.86 -2.72 -3.53
CA ASP A 174 -4.64 -2.21 -2.18
C ASP A 174 -5.77 -2.66 -1.25
#